data_AF-G2NHB7-F1
#
_entry.id   AF-G2NHB7-F1
#
_cell.length_a   1.000
_cell.length_b   1.000
_cell.length_c   1.000
_cell.angle_alpha   90.00
_cell.angle_beta   90.00
_cell.angle_gamma   90.00
#
_symmetry.space_group_name_H-M   'P 1'
#
loop_
_entity.id
_entity.type
_entity.pdbx_description
1 polymer ?
#
loop_
_entity_poly.entity_id
_entity_poly.type
_entity_poly.pdbx_seq_one_letter_code
_entity_poly.pdbx_strand_id
1 'polypeptide(L)'
;MRRARPGAPPRGTGSRALTSVGAGADFVGMPTDQTLEQEPVVTDEQRTRSKLWHITLSVSGGEIPLKEVRRGLEQLAHDHPFLLTSRYANDHAEIRYWEEARDLHDAAAVALRLWGEHRSSAGLPPWEIVGLEVIDRETYHQRVAEGYGPPPAAPVGVHPY
;
A
#
# COMPACT_ATOMS: atom_id res chain seq x y z
N MET A 1 29.39 23.28 43.91
CA MET A 1 29.78 21.90 44.29
C MET A 1 28.49 21.19 44.68
N ARG A 2 28.05 20.04 44.18
CA ARG A 2 28.70 18.83 43.66
C ARG A 2 27.87 18.24 42.52
N ARG A 3 28.57 17.68 41.53
CA ARG A 3 28.06 16.80 40.47
C ARG A 3 27.62 15.45 41.06
N ALA A 4 26.58 14.85 40.48
CA ALA A 4 26.32 13.41 40.57
C ALA A 4 25.51 12.91 39.34
N ARG A 5 26.24 12.43 38.32
CA ARG A 5 25.95 11.23 37.48
C ARG A 5 27.25 10.41 37.61
N PRO A 6 27.26 9.06 37.67
CA PRO A 6 26.75 8.22 36.58
C PRO A 6 26.26 6.80 36.98
N GLY A 7 25.51 6.15 36.08
CA GLY A 7 25.25 4.72 36.11
C GLY A 7 25.09 4.19 34.68
N ALA A 8 26.04 3.38 34.23
CA ALA A 8 26.14 2.81 32.90
C ALA A 8 25.19 1.59 32.71
N PRO A 9 24.80 1.25 31.47
CA PRO A 9 23.93 0.12 31.19
C PRO A 9 24.68 -1.22 31.20
N PRO A 10 24.03 -2.34 31.58
CA PRO A 10 24.65 -3.66 31.52
C PRO A 10 24.70 -4.21 30.09
N ARG A 11 25.91 -4.65 29.70
CA ARG A 11 26.17 -5.55 28.57
C ARG A 11 25.49 -6.90 28.82
N GLY A 12 24.58 -7.29 27.93
CA GLY A 12 24.06 -8.65 27.81
C GLY A 12 24.49 -9.26 26.49
N THR A 13 25.68 -9.87 26.46
CA THR A 13 26.12 -10.78 25.39
C THR A 13 25.35 -12.10 25.51
N GLY A 14 24.26 -12.23 24.76
CA GLY A 14 23.53 -13.48 24.58
C GLY A 14 23.84 -14.09 23.22
N SER A 15 25.09 -14.54 23.00
CA SER A 15 25.38 -15.50 21.93
C SER A 15 24.79 -16.84 22.35
N ARG A 16 23.70 -17.26 21.69
CA ARG A 16 23.13 -18.59 21.87
C ARG A 16 23.12 -19.33 20.54
N ALA A 17 24.25 -20.01 20.34
CA ALA A 17 24.45 -21.32 19.72
C ALA A 17 23.44 -21.77 18.65
N LEU A 18 23.90 -21.74 17.40
CA LEU A 18 23.41 -22.60 16.33
C LEU A 18 23.81 -24.05 16.67
N THR A 19 22.86 -24.92 16.95
CA THR A 19 23.09 -26.36 17.02
C THR A 19 23.11 -26.91 15.60
N SER A 20 24.32 -26.99 15.05
CA SER A 20 24.68 -27.93 14.01
C SER A 20 24.87 -29.30 14.66
N VAL A 21 24.16 -30.32 14.16
CA VAL A 21 24.47 -31.74 14.43
C VAL A 21 24.78 -32.37 13.09
N GLY A 22 26.00 -32.88 12.96
CA GLY A 22 26.53 -33.49 11.74
C GLY A 22 26.60 -35.01 11.80
N ALA A 23 26.44 -35.58 10.59
CA ALA A 23 27.22 -36.65 9.96
C ALA A 23 27.16 -38.14 10.42
N GLY A 24 27.02 -38.99 9.40
CA GLY A 24 27.40 -40.42 9.32
C GLY A 24 26.22 -41.30 8.87
N ALA A 25 26.26 -42.13 7.83
CA ALA A 25 27.35 -42.67 7.02
C ALA A 25 26.80 -43.22 5.69
N ASP A 26 27.59 -43.11 4.63
CA ASP A 26 27.84 -44.08 3.56
C ASP A 26 26.66 -44.84 2.92
N PHE A 27 26.23 -44.37 1.74
CA PHE A 27 25.77 -45.27 0.67
C PHE A 27 26.44 -44.86 -0.65
N VAL A 28 27.52 -45.57 -0.99
CA VAL A 28 28.11 -45.57 -2.34
C VAL A 28 27.26 -46.48 -3.22
N GLY A 29 26.61 -45.91 -4.22
CA GLY A 29 25.84 -46.65 -5.21
C GLY A 29 25.37 -45.74 -6.35
N MET A 30 26.27 -45.44 -7.28
CA MET A 30 25.91 -45.10 -8.68
C MET A 30 26.26 -46.34 -9.52
N PRO A 31 25.62 -46.63 -10.67
CA PRO A 31 25.06 -45.67 -11.66
C PRO A 31 23.62 -46.08 -12.10
N THR A 32 22.83 -45.38 -12.91
CA THR A 32 23.03 -44.82 -14.26
C THR A 32 21.79 -43.97 -14.61
N ASP A 33 22.04 -42.88 -15.33
CA ASP A 33 21.24 -42.38 -16.46
C ASP A 33 19.71 -42.56 -16.39
N GLN A 34 19.05 -41.57 -15.80
CA GLN A 34 17.74 -41.11 -16.25
C GLN A 34 17.61 -39.66 -15.82
N THR A 35 17.66 -38.78 -16.82
CA THR A 35 17.45 -37.34 -16.77
C THR A 35 16.35 -36.98 -15.78
N LEU A 36 16.77 -36.63 -14.57
CA LEU A 36 15.89 -36.03 -13.58
C LEU A 36 15.37 -34.75 -14.21
N GLU A 37 14.05 -34.72 -14.35
CA GLU A 37 13.25 -33.55 -14.60
C GLU A 37 13.88 -32.38 -13.84
N GLN A 38 14.42 -31.42 -14.59
CA GLN A 38 14.71 -30.11 -14.03
C GLN A 38 13.37 -29.56 -13.58
N GLU A 39 12.99 -29.84 -12.34
CA GLU A 39 12.06 -28.98 -11.63
C GLU A 39 12.61 -27.57 -11.84
N PRO A 40 11.82 -26.66 -12.41
CA PRO A 40 12.30 -25.32 -12.64
C PRO A 40 12.66 -24.80 -11.25
N VAL A 41 13.95 -24.57 -11.03
CA VAL A 41 14.42 -23.69 -9.96
C VAL A 41 13.81 -22.35 -10.31
N VAL A 42 12.61 -22.10 -9.79
CA VAL A 42 11.96 -20.81 -9.81
C VAL A 42 12.86 -19.98 -8.90
N THR A 43 13.85 -19.34 -9.50
CA THR A 43 14.64 -18.33 -8.84
C THR A 43 13.62 -17.33 -8.30
N ASP A 44 13.52 -17.22 -6.98
CA ASP A 44 12.69 -16.23 -6.26
C ASP A 44 13.04 -14.77 -6.64
N GLU A 45 14.07 -14.62 -7.47
CA GLU A 45 14.40 -13.46 -8.30
C GLU A 45 13.46 -13.25 -9.50
N GLN A 46 12.28 -13.86 -9.48
CA GLN A 46 11.14 -13.61 -10.37
C GLN A 46 10.55 -12.22 -10.07
N ARG A 47 11.40 -11.19 -10.09
CA ARG A 47 11.13 -9.78 -10.36
C ARG A 47 9.74 -9.39 -9.87
N THR A 48 9.64 -8.97 -8.60
CA THR A 48 8.43 -8.40 -7.99
C THR A 48 7.86 -7.33 -8.91
N ARG A 49 7.06 -7.74 -9.90
CA ARG A 49 6.45 -6.83 -10.85
C ARG A 49 5.48 -6.04 -10.00
N SER A 50 5.63 -4.73 -10.04
CA SER A 50 4.67 -3.84 -9.38
C SER A 50 3.26 -4.27 -9.78
N LYS A 51 2.39 -4.41 -8.79
CA LYS A 51 0.99 -4.76 -8.98
C LYS A 51 0.19 -3.47 -9.01
N LEU A 52 -0.96 -3.52 -9.69
CA LEU A 52 -1.94 -2.45 -9.64
C LEU A 52 -2.91 -2.67 -8.47
N TRP A 53 -3.04 -1.65 -7.63
CA TRP A 53 -3.90 -1.61 -6.46
C TRP A 53 -4.98 -0.57 -6.66
N HIS A 54 -6.24 -0.91 -6.41
CA HIS A 54 -7.30 0.07 -6.33
C HIS A 54 -7.33 0.66 -4.92
N ILE A 55 -7.22 1.99 -4.86
CA ILE A 55 -7.19 2.76 -3.62
C ILE A 55 -8.51 3.53 -3.51
N THR A 56 -9.10 3.49 -2.32
CA THR A 56 -10.24 4.36 -1.94
C THR A 56 -9.88 5.06 -0.64
N LEU A 57 -9.69 6.37 -0.72
CA LEU A 57 -9.36 7.23 0.40
C LEU A 57 -10.57 8.06 0.78
N SER A 58 -11.06 7.89 2.01
CA SER A 58 -12.17 8.67 2.56
C SER A 58 -11.64 9.72 3.52
N VAL A 59 -12.06 10.97 3.32
CA VAL A 59 -11.68 12.12 4.13
C VAL A 59 -12.93 12.87 4.60
N SER A 60 -12.89 13.41 5.82
CA SER A 60 -14.00 14.20 6.35
C SER A 60 -13.56 15.26 7.35
N GLY A 61 -14.38 16.27 7.56
CA GLY A 61 -14.17 17.28 8.59
C GLY A 61 -15.26 18.36 8.57
N GLY A 62 -14.91 19.59 8.95
CA GLY A 62 -15.87 20.70 8.99
C GLY A 62 -16.42 21.06 7.61
N GLU A 63 -17.65 21.59 7.56
CA GLU A 63 -18.33 21.93 6.30
C GLU A 63 -17.63 23.05 5.50
N ILE A 64 -17.59 22.88 4.18
CA ILE A 64 -16.96 23.77 3.21
C ILE A 64 -17.88 23.94 1.99
N PRO A 65 -17.95 25.13 1.37
CA PRO A 65 -18.74 25.33 0.16
C PRO A 65 -18.36 24.34 -0.96
N LEU A 66 -19.36 23.66 -1.54
CA LEU A 66 -19.16 22.62 -2.57
C LEU A 66 -18.28 23.07 -3.76
N LYS A 67 -18.33 24.35 -4.13
CA LYS A 67 -17.50 24.90 -5.22
C LYS A 67 -16.01 24.89 -4.87
N GLU A 68 -15.66 25.14 -3.61
CA GLU A 68 -14.28 25.13 -3.14
C GLU A 68 -13.76 23.70 -3.07
N VAL A 69 -14.56 22.77 -2.53
CA VAL A 69 -14.24 21.34 -2.51
C VAL A 69 -14.00 20.82 -3.92
N ARG A 70 -14.93 21.11 -4.85
CA ARG A 70 -14.80 20.73 -6.26
C ARG A 70 -13.50 21.23 -6.88
N ARG A 71 -13.21 22.52 -6.74
CA ARG A 71 -12.00 23.13 -7.29
C ARG A 71 -10.74 22.46 -6.73
N GLY A 72 -10.71 22.18 -5.42
CA GLY A 72 -9.57 21.54 -4.80
C GLY A 72 -9.36 20.10 -5.28
N LEU A 73 -10.43 19.33 -5.45
CA LEU A 73 -10.35 17.98 -6.00
C LEU A 73 -9.97 17.98 -7.48
N GLU A 74 -10.44 18.95 -8.27
CA GLU A 74 -10.02 19.15 -9.66
C GLU A 74 -8.52 19.49 -9.74
N GLN A 75 -8.00 20.32 -8.83
CA GLN A 75 -6.58 20.61 -8.73
C GLN A 75 -5.77 19.39 -8.31
N LEU A 76 -6.23 18.63 -7.32
CA LEU A 76 -5.58 17.38 -6.90
C LEU A 76 -5.49 16.38 -8.07
N ALA A 77 -6.55 16.24 -8.85
CA ALA A 77 -6.57 15.40 -10.05
C ALA A 77 -5.63 15.89 -11.16
N HIS A 78 -5.43 17.21 -11.25
CA HIS A 78 -4.46 17.80 -12.19
C HIS A 78 -3.01 17.51 -11.75
N ASP A 79 -2.74 17.62 -10.45
CA ASP A 79 -1.39 17.43 -9.89
C ASP A 79 -0.97 15.95 -9.85
N HIS A 80 -1.95 15.03 -9.77
CA HIS A 80 -1.74 13.58 -9.72
C HIS A 80 -2.42 12.87 -10.89
N PRO A 81 -1.81 12.92 -12.09
CA PRO A 81 -2.40 12.32 -13.28
C PRO A 81 -2.27 10.79 -13.28
N PHE A 82 -3.19 10.14 -12.58
CA PHE A 82 -3.60 8.75 -12.74
C PHE A 82 -5.11 8.70 -12.44
N LEU A 83 -5.83 7.64 -12.83
CA LEU A 83 -7.31 7.61 -12.90
C LEU A 83 -8.02 7.98 -11.58
N LEU A 84 -8.19 9.27 -11.32
CA LEU A 84 -8.78 9.83 -10.12
C LEU A 84 -10.28 10.06 -10.40
N THR A 85 -11.10 9.28 -9.72
CA THR A 85 -12.54 9.58 -9.59
C THR A 85 -12.77 10.00 -8.16
N SER A 86 -13.45 11.14 -7.96
CA SER A 86 -13.76 11.61 -6.61
C SER A 86 -15.24 11.87 -6.45
N ARG A 87 -15.80 11.46 -5.31
CA ARG A 87 -17.14 11.85 -4.86
C ARG A 87 -17.03 12.79 -3.67
N TYR A 88 -17.84 13.83 -3.61
CA TYR A 88 -17.71 14.83 -2.54
C TYR A 88 -19.05 15.43 -2.10
N ALA A 89 -19.08 15.80 -0.83
CA ALA A 89 -20.13 16.58 -0.18
C ALA A 89 -19.51 17.82 0.46
N ASN A 90 -20.28 18.55 1.25
CA ASN A 90 -19.81 19.74 1.97
C ASN A 90 -18.88 19.39 3.15
N ASP A 91 -18.89 18.16 3.66
CA ASP A 91 -18.17 17.73 4.87
C ASP A 91 -17.24 16.52 4.65
N HIS A 92 -17.31 15.86 3.49
CA HIS A 92 -16.48 14.70 3.18
C HIS A 92 -16.21 14.53 1.69
N ALA A 93 -15.20 13.72 1.38
CA ALA A 93 -14.92 13.25 0.03
C ALA A 93 -14.35 11.83 0.03
N GLU A 94 -14.61 11.11 -1.04
CA GLU A 94 -13.97 9.84 -1.37
C GLU A 94 -13.16 10.03 -2.65
N ILE A 95 -11.89 9.64 -2.61
CA ILE A 95 -10.95 9.72 -3.72
C ILE A 95 -10.58 8.30 -4.11
N ARG A 96 -10.72 7.96 -5.40
CA ARG A 96 -10.50 6.61 -5.92
C ARG A 96 -9.54 6.63 -7.08
N TYR A 97 -8.57 5.72 -7.06
CA TYR A 97 -7.59 5.60 -8.12
C TYR A 97 -6.87 4.25 -8.15
N TRP A 98 -6.09 4.04 -9.21
CA TRP A 98 -5.19 2.89 -9.34
C TRP A 98 -3.75 3.32 -9.07
N GLU A 99 -3.08 2.58 -8.21
CA GLU A 99 -1.69 2.80 -7.81
C GLU A 99 -0.81 1.61 -8.16
N GLU A 100 0.43 1.88 -8.58
CA GLU A 100 1.40 0.85 -8.88
C GLU A 100 2.35 0.65 -7.69
N ALA A 101 2.31 -0.51 -7.05
CA ALA A 101 3.16 -0.80 -5.90
C ALA A 101 3.53 -2.28 -5.81
N ARG A 102 4.66 -2.59 -5.16
CA ARG A 102 5.15 -3.97 -5.00
C ARG A 102 4.25 -4.80 -4.10
N ASP A 103 3.73 -4.18 -3.05
CA ASP A 103 2.83 -4.80 -2.08
C ASP A 103 1.78 -3.81 -1.54
N LEU A 104 0.89 -4.32 -0.70
CA LEU A 104 -0.21 -3.55 -0.10
C LEU A 104 0.28 -2.41 0.80
N HIS A 105 1.38 -2.63 1.55
CA HIS A 105 1.90 -1.63 2.48
C HIS A 105 2.49 -0.44 1.72
N ASP A 106 3.23 -0.71 0.65
CA ASP A 106 3.76 0.32 -0.26
C ASP A 106 2.60 1.15 -0.86
N ALA A 107 1.55 0.50 -1.36
CA ALA A 107 0.37 1.19 -1.90
C ALA A 107 -0.33 2.07 -0.85
N ALA A 108 -0.52 1.54 0.37
CA ALA A 108 -1.13 2.29 1.46
C ALA A 108 -0.28 3.49 1.87
N ALA A 109 1.05 3.34 1.92
CA ALA A 109 1.95 4.44 2.25
C ALA A 109 1.87 5.57 1.21
N VAL A 110 1.80 5.23 -0.09
CA VAL A 110 1.60 6.22 -1.16
C VAL A 110 0.27 6.97 -0.97
N ALA A 111 -0.83 6.26 -0.65
CA ALA A 111 -2.14 6.90 -0.42
C ALA A 111 -2.14 7.92 0.72
N LEU A 112 -1.59 7.53 1.86
CA LEU A 112 -1.53 8.40 3.03
C LEU A 112 -0.65 9.63 2.77
N ARG A 113 0.42 9.45 2.00
CA ARG A 113 1.33 10.51 1.59
C ARG A 113 0.68 11.49 0.63
N LEU A 114 -0.10 11.00 -0.34
CA LEU A 114 -0.81 11.83 -1.31
C LEU A 114 -1.67 12.90 -0.62
N TRP A 115 -2.47 12.51 0.38
CA TRP A 115 -3.28 13.47 1.13
C TRP A 115 -2.43 14.44 1.95
N GLY A 116 -1.45 13.91 2.70
CA GLY A 116 -0.59 14.71 3.56
C GLY A 116 0.18 15.79 2.79
N GLU A 117 0.69 15.45 1.61
CA GLU A 117 1.54 16.34 0.81
C GLU A 117 0.73 17.29 -0.07
N HIS A 118 -0.41 16.86 -0.62
CA HIS A 118 -1.08 17.61 -1.68
C HIS A 118 -2.37 18.32 -1.29
N ARG A 119 -2.97 18.03 -0.12
CA ARG A 119 -4.19 18.73 0.32
C ARG A 119 -4.00 20.26 0.33
N SER A 120 -2.85 20.73 0.83
CA SER A 120 -2.59 22.17 1.00
C SER A 120 -2.28 22.83 -0.34
N SER A 121 -1.51 22.18 -1.22
CA SER A 121 -1.22 22.71 -2.56
C SER A 121 -2.46 22.75 -3.45
N ALA A 122 -3.34 21.76 -3.32
CA ALA A 122 -4.61 21.69 -4.04
C ALA A 122 -5.69 22.64 -3.48
N GLY A 123 -5.46 23.28 -2.32
CA GLY A 123 -6.46 24.13 -1.68
C GLY A 123 -7.63 23.36 -1.07
N LEU A 124 -7.42 22.08 -0.72
CA LEU A 124 -8.39 21.25 -0.03
C LEU A 124 -8.47 21.62 1.45
N PRO A 125 -9.64 21.47 2.08
CA PRO A 125 -9.81 21.73 3.50
C PRO A 125 -8.95 20.80 4.35
N PRO A 126 -8.67 21.17 5.61
CA PRO A 126 -7.88 20.36 6.54
C PRO A 126 -8.70 19.18 7.09
N TRP A 127 -9.38 18.45 6.22
CA TRP A 127 -10.10 17.23 6.56
C TRP A 127 -9.13 16.11 6.93
N GLU A 128 -9.59 15.24 7.81
CA GLU A 128 -8.84 14.08 8.28
C GLU A 128 -9.14 12.87 7.42
N ILE A 129 -8.15 11.97 7.30
CA ILE A 129 -8.36 10.66 6.69
C ILE A 129 -9.17 9.82 7.69
N VAL A 130 -10.35 9.39 7.28
CA VAL A 130 -11.27 8.58 8.10
C VAL A 130 -11.44 7.15 7.56
N GLY A 131 -10.94 6.87 6.36
CA GLY A 131 -10.93 5.54 5.80
C GLY A 131 -9.89 5.38 4.70
N LEU A 132 -9.28 4.21 4.64
CA LEU A 132 -8.41 3.79 3.56
C LEU A 132 -8.73 2.34 3.22
N GLU A 133 -9.07 2.11 1.96
CA GLU A 133 -9.20 0.78 1.38
C GLU A 133 -8.17 0.59 0.27
N VAL A 134 -7.47 -0.54 0.33
CA VAL A 134 -6.46 -0.95 -0.66
C VAL A 134 -6.77 -2.39 -1.04
N ILE A 135 -7.14 -2.61 -2.30
CA ILE A 135 -7.48 -3.94 -2.81
C ILE A 135 -6.73 -4.20 -4.11
N ASP A 136 -6.34 -5.44 -4.32
CA ASP A 136 -5.75 -5.83 -5.60
C ASP A 136 -6.79 -5.84 -6.72
N ARG A 137 -6.29 -5.91 -7.95
CA ARG A 137 -7.11 -5.90 -9.16
C ARG A 137 -8.12 -7.05 -9.23
N GLU A 138 -7.74 -8.24 -8.76
CA GLU A 138 -8.61 -9.42 -8.80
C GLU A 138 -9.80 -9.25 -7.85
N THR A 139 -9.52 -8.85 -6.62
CA THR A 139 -10.52 -8.54 -5.58
C THR A 139 -11.47 -7.44 -6.05
N TYR A 140 -10.95 -6.38 -6.69
CA TYR A 140 -11.79 -5.33 -7.26
C TYR A 140 -12.79 -5.88 -8.28
N HIS A 141 -12.30 -6.64 -9.27
CA HIS A 141 -13.16 -7.21 -10.31
C HIS A 141 -14.17 -8.20 -9.75
N GLN A 142 -13.78 -9.02 -8.77
CA GLN A 142 -14.69 -9.93 -8.08
C GLN A 142 -15.83 -9.17 -7.40
N ARG A 143 -15.53 -8.16 -6.60
CA ARG A 143 -16.58 -7.39 -5.89
C ARG A 143 -17.51 -6.69 -6.88
N VAL A 144 -16.97 -6.13 -7.97
CA VAL A 144 -17.79 -5.51 -9.03
C VAL A 144 -18.73 -6.54 -9.66
N ALA A 145 -18.27 -7.76 -9.93
CA ALA A 145 -19.11 -8.83 -10.46
C ALA A 145 -20.19 -9.28 -9.46
N GLU A 146 -19.88 -9.25 -8.15
CA GLU A 146 -20.82 -9.60 -7.07
C GLU A 146 -21.79 -8.47 -6.70
N GLY A 147 -21.64 -7.27 -7.29
CA GLY A 147 -22.49 -6.10 -7.00
C GLY A 147 -22.17 -5.39 -5.68
N TYR A 148 -21.14 -5.83 -4.95
CA TYR A 148 -20.61 -5.17 -3.74
C TYR A 148 -19.37 -4.32 -4.02
N GLY A 149 -18.93 -4.29 -5.28
CA GLY A 149 -17.79 -3.50 -5.70
C GLY A 149 -18.09 -2.01 -5.58
N PRO A 150 -17.08 -1.20 -5.23
CA PRO A 150 -17.25 0.24 -5.31
C PRO A 150 -17.68 0.56 -6.75
N PRO A 151 -18.70 1.43 -6.95
CA PRO A 151 -19.41 1.55 -8.23
C PRO A 151 -18.41 1.66 -9.38
N PRO A 152 -18.64 0.98 -10.53
CA PRO A 152 -17.68 0.96 -11.64
C PRO A 152 -17.25 2.39 -11.92
N ALA A 153 -15.94 2.62 -11.95
CA ALA A 153 -15.34 3.95 -12.00
C ALA A 153 -16.20 4.87 -12.89
N ALA A 154 -16.89 5.82 -12.25
CA ALA A 154 -17.71 6.81 -12.91
C ALA A 154 -16.87 7.51 -14.00
N PRO A 155 -17.46 8.21 -14.99
CA PRO A 155 -16.69 9.00 -15.93
C PRO A 155 -15.64 9.82 -15.16
N VAL A 156 -14.38 9.71 -15.57
CA VAL A 156 -13.21 10.33 -14.91
C VAL A 156 -13.54 11.76 -14.48
N GLY A 157 -13.20 12.11 -13.24
CA GLY A 157 -13.45 13.45 -12.71
C GLY A 157 -14.06 13.48 -11.31
N VAL A 158 -14.58 14.65 -10.98
CA VAL A 158 -15.03 15.04 -9.64
C VAL A 158 -16.54 15.23 -9.66
N HIS A 159 -17.27 14.44 -8.87
CA HIS A 159 -18.73 14.39 -8.87
C HIS A 159 -19.30 14.58 -7.47
N PRO A 160 -20.41 15.29 -7.30
CA PRO A 160 -21.08 15.32 -6.00
C PRO A 160 -21.60 13.91 -5.62
N TYR A 161 -21.86 13.69 -4.33
CA TYR A 161 -22.60 12.51 -3.87
C TYR A 161 -24.04 12.49 -4.38
#